data_AF-A0AAV5FEY2-F1
#
_entry.id   AF-A0AAV5FEY2-F1
#
_cell.length_a   1.000
_cell.length_b   1.000
_cell.length_c   1.000
_cell.angle_alpha   90.00
_cell.angle_beta   90.00
_cell.angle_gamma   90.00
#
_symmetry.space_group_name_H-M   'P 1'
#
loop_
_entity.id
_entity.type
_entity.pdbx_description
1 polymer ?
#
loop_
_entity_poly.entity_id
_entity_poly.type
_entity_poly.pdbx_seq_one_letter_code
_entity_poly.pdbx_strand_id
1 'polypeptide(L)'
;MVKSCDASLLLLSSSSSSASTSTSTSTRGGFGMRNFKYMDVIKAAVEKECPGVVSCADILALAARDGVDDAGRATGIHAHRSA
;
A
#
# COMPACT_ATOMS: atom_id res chain seq x y z
N MET A 1 -9.41 -10.00 8.96
CA MET A 1 -9.16 -8.60 9.35
C MET A 1 -7.76 -8.52 9.95
N VAL A 2 -6.86 -7.71 9.38
CA VAL A 2 -5.57 -7.38 10.02
C VAL A 2 -5.87 -6.39 11.16
N LYS A 3 -5.23 -6.56 12.31
CA LYS A 3 -5.53 -5.80 13.53
C LYS A 3 -4.77 -4.47 13.66
N SER A 4 -3.81 -4.20 12.78
CA SER A 4 -2.84 -3.11 12.91
C SER A 4 -2.49 -2.50 11.54
N CYS A 5 -2.14 -1.21 11.53
CA CYS A 5 -1.63 -0.47 10.34
C CYS A 5 -0.12 -0.28 10.44
N ASP A 6 0.61 -1.37 10.66
CA ASP A 6 2.07 -1.39 10.92
C ASP A 6 2.88 -1.90 9.72
N ALA A 7 2.25 -1.96 8.54
CA ALA A 7 2.83 -2.51 7.31
C ALA A 7 3.28 -3.99 7.42
N SER A 8 2.80 -4.77 8.39
CA SER A 8 3.12 -6.20 8.51
C SER A 8 2.76 -7.02 7.26
N LEU A 9 1.81 -6.53 6.45
CA LEU A 9 1.44 -7.13 5.17
C LEU A 9 2.53 -7.02 4.09
N LEU A 10 3.48 -6.09 4.23
CA LEU A 10 4.59 -5.91 3.29
C LEU A 10 5.78 -6.83 3.60
N LEU A 11 5.77 -7.54 4.74
CA LEU A 11 6.88 -8.41 5.11
C LEU A 11 6.83 -9.72 4.30
N LEU A 12 7.90 -9.96 3.53
CA LEU A 12 8.18 -11.25 2.92
C LEU A 12 8.84 -12.17 3.95
N SER A 13 8.38 -13.42 4.08
CA SER A 13 9.04 -14.41 4.92
C SER A 13 10.42 -14.76 4.35
N SER A 14 11.49 -14.52 5.11
CA SER A 14 12.89 -14.76 4.70
C SER A 14 13.34 -16.23 4.76
N SER A 15 12.42 -17.19 4.79
CA SER A 15 12.76 -18.62 4.76
C SER A 15 12.34 -19.24 3.44
N SER A 16 13.23 -20.05 2.88
CA SER A 16 13.15 -20.79 1.62
C SER A 16 12.00 -21.82 1.52
N SER A 17 10.82 -21.52 2.05
CA SER A 17 9.63 -22.35 1.98
C SER A 17 8.40 -21.47 2.24
N SER A 18 7.55 -21.37 1.23
CA SER A 18 6.35 -20.52 1.16
C SER A 18 6.65 -19.04 0.99
N ALA A 19 6.60 -18.62 -0.28
CA ALA A 19 6.09 -17.32 -0.65
C ALA A 19 4.79 -17.08 0.11
N SER A 20 4.89 -16.45 1.28
CA SER A 20 3.77 -15.77 1.90
C SER A 20 3.55 -14.52 1.08
N THR A 21 3.07 -14.73 -0.14
CA THR A 21 1.92 -13.97 -0.59
C THR A 21 1.03 -13.98 0.64
N SER A 22 0.89 -12.86 1.32
CA SER A 22 -0.37 -12.59 2.01
C SER A 22 -1.44 -12.44 0.93
N THR A 23 -1.59 -13.47 0.10
CA THR A 23 -2.90 -13.97 -0.23
C THR A 23 -3.50 -14.13 1.16
N SER A 24 -4.38 -13.19 1.50
CA SER A 24 -5.74 -13.66 1.65
C SER A 24 -5.95 -14.63 0.49
N THR A 25 -5.65 -15.90 0.74
CA THR A 25 -6.17 -17.02 0.01
C THR A 25 -7.63 -16.89 0.37
N SER A 26 -8.28 -15.94 -0.30
CA SER A 26 -9.68 -15.66 -0.15
C SER A 26 -10.30 -16.88 -0.75
N THR A 27 -10.50 -17.85 0.13
CA THR A 27 -11.29 -19.04 -0.08
C THR A 27 -12.56 -18.56 -0.75
N ARG A 28 -12.65 -18.84 -2.05
CA ARG A 28 -13.76 -18.50 -2.96
C ARG A 28 -13.92 -16.99 -3.26
N GLY A 29 -13.31 -16.56 -4.38
CA GLY A 29 -13.72 -15.37 -5.15
C GLY A 29 -12.91 -14.09 -4.98
N GLY A 30 -11.76 -14.10 -4.29
CA GLY A 30 -11.07 -12.86 -3.91
C GLY A 30 -10.09 -12.30 -4.95
N PHE A 31 -10.27 -11.02 -5.27
CA PHE A 31 -9.21 -10.16 -5.76
C PHE A 31 -8.24 -9.90 -4.60
N GLY A 32 -7.15 -10.65 -4.52
CA GLY A 32 -6.08 -10.39 -3.55
C GLY A 32 -5.48 -8.99 -3.72
N MET A 33 -4.74 -8.52 -2.71
CA MET A 33 -3.92 -7.31 -2.85
C MET A 33 -2.87 -7.53 -3.94
N ARG A 34 -2.70 -6.52 -4.81
CA ARG A 34 -1.80 -6.57 -5.97
C ARG A 34 -0.77 -5.45 -5.85
N ASN A 35 0.30 -5.57 -6.65
CA ASN A 35 1.23 -4.48 -6.93
C ASN A 35 2.16 -4.04 -5.76
N PHE A 36 2.48 -4.94 -4.83
CA PHE A 36 3.46 -4.68 -3.75
C PHE A 36 4.83 -4.20 -4.27
N LYS A 37 5.21 -4.56 -5.50
CA LYS A 37 6.43 -4.11 -6.17
C LYS A 37 6.63 -2.59 -6.21
N TYR A 38 5.55 -1.78 -6.16
CA TYR A 38 5.68 -0.33 -6.16
C TYR A 38 6.07 0.23 -4.79
N MET A 39 5.79 -0.49 -3.69
CA MET A 39 6.21 -0.05 -2.35
C MET A 39 7.73 0.04 -2.23
N ASP A 40 8.46 -0.95 -2.75
CA ASP A 40 9.93 -0.94 -2.71
C ASP A 40 10.51 0.24 -3.50
N VAL A 41 9.93 0.54 -4.66
CA VAL A 41 10.36 1.67 -5.51
C VAL A 41 10.10 3.00 -4.81
N ILE A 42 8.92 3.19 -4.23
CA ILE A 42 8.56 4.42 -3.52
C ILE A 42 9.44 4.59 -2.28
N LYS A 43 9.58 3.54 -1.47
CA LYS A 43 10.45 3.56 -0.29
C LYS A 43 11.90 3.89 -0.66
N ALA A 44 12.42 3.30 -1.73
CA ALA A 44 13.77 3.58 -2.20
C ALA A 44 13.95 5.01 -2.72
N ALA A 45 12.91 5.64 -3.28
CA ALA A 45 12.94 7.06 -3.60
C ALA A 45 13.00 7.87 -2.30
N VAL A 46 12.02 7.70 -1.41
CA VAL A 46 11.91 8.45 -0.14
C VAL A 46 13.17 8.35 0.72
N GLU A 47 13.81 7.18 0.79
CA GLU A 47 15.06 6.99 1.53
C GLU A 47 16.26 7.72 0.92
N LYS A 48 16.26 8.02 -0.38
CA LYS A 48 17.30 8.85 -1.01
C LYS A 48 17.16 10.31 -0.58
N GLU A 49 15.95 10.79 -0.38
CA GLU A 49 15.72 12.16 0.09
C GLU A 49 15.84 12.29 1.62
N CYS A 50 15.31 11.32 2.38
CA CYS A 50 15.17 11.38 3.83
C CYS A 50 15.42 9.99 4.48
N PRO A 51 16.69 9.58 4.66
CA PRO A 51 17.03 8.23 5.10
C PRO A 51 16.57 7.97 6.55
N GLY A 52 15.84 6.87 6.74
CA GLY A 52 15.38 6.39 8.04
C GLY A 52 14.25 7.21 8.69
N VAL A 53 13.67 8.19 7.98
CA VAL A 53 12.69 9.12 8.56
C VAL A 53 11.26 8.61 8.37
N VAL A 54 10.92 8.14 7.18
CA VAL A 54 9.53 7.85 6.81
C VAL A 54 9.25 6.35 6.90
N SER A 55 8.23 5.93 7.66
CA SER A 55 7.89 4.51 7.79
C SER A 55 7.12 3.97 6.57
N CYS A 56 7.21 2.66 6.31
CA CYS A 56 6.42 2.03 5.24
C CYS A 56 4.90 2.13 5.49
N ALA A 57 4.48 2.19 6.75
CA ALA A 57 3.08 2.40 7.12
C ALA A 57 2.60 3.80 6.70
N ASP A 58 3.43 4.83 6.90
CA ASP A 58 3.11 6.20 6.48
C ASP A 58 3.05 6.33 4.96
N ILE A 59 3.99 5.70 4.24
CA ILE A 59 3.97 5.66 2.78
C ILE A 59 2.65 5.03 2.27
N LEU A 60 2.24 3.90 2.84
CA LEU A 60 0.95 3.28 2.50
C LEU A 60 -0.23 4.19 2.80
N ALA A 61 -0.23 4.86 3.95
CA ALA A 61 -1.29 5.76 4.35
C ALA A 61 -1.40 6.98 3.42
N LEU A 62 -0.27 7.58 3.03
CA LEU A 62 -0.23 8.71 2.10
C LEU A 62 -0.67 8.28 0.69
N ALA A 63 -0.11 7.17 0.17
CA ALA A 63 -0.48 6.65 -1.14
C ALA A 63 -1.99 6.31 -1.24
N ALA A 64 -2.59 5.81 -0.16
CA ALA A 64 -4.03 5.56 -0.11
C ALA A 64 -4.85 6.85 -0.15
N ARG A 65 -4.43 7.91 0.56
CA ARG A 65 -5.12 9.22 0.56
C ARG A 65 -5.07 9.84 -0.84
N ASP A 66 -3.90 9.87 -1.45
CA ASP A 66 -3.71 10.45 -2.78
C ASP A 66 -4.45 9.63 -3.86
N GLY A 67 -4.40 8.30 -3.76
CA GLY A 67 -5.12 7.41 -4.67
C GLY A 67 -6.65 7.58 -4.60
N VAL A 68 -7.20 7.87 -3.42
CA VAL A 68 -8.63 8.19 -3.26
C VAL A 68 -8.95 9.56 -3.82
N ASP A 69 -8.08 10.57 -3.64
CA ASP A 69 -8.28 11.89 -4.25
C ASP A 69 -8.28 11.80 -5.77
N ASP A 70 -7.30 11.10 -6.35
CA ASP A 70 -7.19 10.88 -7.80
C ASP A 70 -8.38 10.10 -8.36
N ALA A 71 -8.74 8.98 -7.72
CA ALA A 71 -9.93 8.22 -8.11
C ALA A 71 -11.21 9.04 -7.93
N GLY A 72 -11.26 9.89 -6.90
CA GLY A 72 -12.39 10.74 -6.58
C GLY A 72 -12.58 11.89 -7.57
N ARG A 73 -11.47 12.47 -8.06
CA ARG A 73 -11.47 13.41 -9.18
C ARG A 73 -11.95 12.73 -10.46
N ALA A 74 -11.44 11.53 -10.75
CA ALA A 74 -11.83 10.77 -11.94
C ALA A 74 -13.31 10.36 -11.96
N THR A 75 -13.91 10.15 -10.78
CA THR A 75 -15.31 9.73 -10.63
C THR A 75 -16.28 10.88 -10.31
N GLY A 76 -15.78 12.13 -10.22
CA GLY A 76 -16.60 13.33 -9.98
C GLY A 76 -17.10 13.51 -8.54
N ILE A 77 -16.74 12.63 -7.60
CA ILE A 77 -17.13 12.73 -6.18
C ILE A 77 -16.45 13.90 -5.44
N HIS A 78 -15.39 14.48 -6.03
CA HIS A 78 -14.72 15.70 -5.56
C HIS A 78 -14.90 16.92 -6.49
N ALA A 79 -15.96 16.94 -7.32
CA ALA A 79 -16.28 18.08 -8.19
C ALA A 79 -16.59 19.39 -7.42
N HIS A 80 -16.77 19.36 -6.10
CA HIS A 80 -17.18 20.50 -5.27
C HIS A 80 -16.07 21.04 -4.34
N ARG A 81 -14.79 20.75 -4.58
CA ARG A 81 -13.68 21.35 -3.80
C ARG A 81 -12.89 22.42 -4.56
N SER A 82 -13.49 22.97 -5.61
CA SER A 82 -13.01 24.14 -6.35
C SER A 82 -14.07 25.23 -6.34
N ALA A 83 -14.31 25.82 -5.17
CA ALA A 83 -14.91 27.14 -5.01
C ALA A 83 -14.23 27.84 -3.84
#